data_AF-A0A1Q9E8Z0-F1
#
_entry.id   AF-A0A1Q9E8Z0-F1
#
_cell.length_a   1.000
_cell.length_b   1.000
_cell.length_c   1.000
_cell.angle_alpha   90.00
_cell.angle_beta   90.00
_cell.angle_gamma   90.00
#
_symmetry.space_group_name_H-M   'P 1'
#
loop_
_entity.id
_entity.type
_entity.pdbx_description
1 polymer ?
#
loop_
_entity_poly.entity_id
_entity_poly.type
_entity_poly.pdbx_seq_one_letter_code
_entity_poly.pdbx_strand_id
1 'polypeptide(L)'
;MHNLPLIVSGHVATTVRAHRAEQHRSQGLRQLRPQPLQCLACSFAGILAAERRRRRCRIEGGKCHCHRPTRGQRARMQMLASEKDARRGQKAGSEAEDFFNDIRKPPPGQINSFVPGASLEDAKMFAATRTIAVAPWSEDVNPKPIFAVSDGTGQVAKMLAEMGFRQFGDVQKAQVDVISGVKTEEDVRKAVEQAANYAPDESLAIEQAGAMIIFSLSASLGNFLVAECGRQGVPCINAMGSVVRGLEDCFQVARGSGDSPATPQKTLYAVSDGSAEVVYLMLCKALDQFPESDVENITICSEVSMLQEIDHIVDTAKSNNNSLVVYAIASPGMSRFLRQQCERAQIPYADVFQPVVIALERYFDYPPVGVPGGHYSKLDALPSESLEKSWQQRPATY
;
A
#
# COMPACT_ATOMS: atom_id res chain seq x y z
N MET A 1 47.94 -26.55 35.34
CA MET A 1 47.45 -27.94 35.27
C MET A 1 46.01 -27.98 35.75
N HIS A 2 45.05 -27.86 34.84
CA HIS A 2 43.64 -28.14 35.10
C HIS A 2 43.06 -28.81 33.84
N ASN A 3 42.62 -30.05 34.01
CA ASN A 3 42.01 -30.90 33.00
C ASN A 3 40.55 -30.50 32.80
N LEU A 4 40.14 -30.30 31.54
CA LEU A 4 38.73 -30.26 31.12
C LEU A 4 38.44 -31.54 30.33
N PRO A 5 37.32 -32.25 30.58
CA PRO A 5 36.98 -33.46 29.86
C PRO A 5 36.21 -33.14 28.55
N LEU A 6 36.62 -33.82 27.47
CA LEU A 6 35.86 -33.94 26.24
C LEU A 6 34.56 -34.73 26.48
N ILE A 7 33.42 -34.14 26.12
CA ILE A 7 32.13 -34.84 26.00
C ILE A 7 31.93 -35.16 24.52
N VAL A 8 31.86 -36.45 24.23
CA VAL A 8 31.53 -37.03 22.92
C VAL A 8 30.01 -37.20 22.86
N SER A 9 29.32 -36.46 22.00
CA SER A 9 27.88 -36.63 21.77
C SER A 9 27.64 -37.65 20.65
N GLY A 10 26.91 -38.71 21.01
CA GLY A 10 26.57 -39.85 20.17
C GLY A 10 25.55 -39.56 19.07
N HIS A 11 25.68 -40.33 17.99
CA HIS A 11 24.72 -40.44 16.91
C HIS A 11 23.42 -41.11 17.40
N VAL A 12 22.29 -40.45 17.13
CA VAL A 12 20.95 -41.05 17.24
C VAL A 12 20.51 -41.46 15.84
N ALA A 13 20.29 -42.77 15.66
CA ALA A 13 19.76 -43.36 14.45
C ALA A 13 18.23 -43.15 14.39
N THR A 14 17.75 -42.42 13.37
CA THR A 14 16.31 -42.26 13.11
C THR A 14 15.84 -43.33 12.13
N THR A 15 14.95 -44.19 12.60
CA THR A 15 14.34 -45.27 11.82
C THR A 15 13.14 -44.72 11.06
N VAL A 16 13.19 -44.66 9.73
CA VAL A 16 12.06 -44.28 8.87
C VAL A 16 11.17 -45.51 8.64
N ARG A 17 9.98 -45.52 9.24
CA ARG A 17 8.90 -46.46 8.88
C ARG A 17 7.99 -45.81 7.85
N ALA A 18 8.01 -46.37 6.64
CA ALA A 18 7.04 -46.09 5.60
C ALA A 18 5.70 -46.75 5.94
N HIS A 19 4.61 -45.97 5.96
CA HIS A 19 3.26 -46.50 5.91
C HIS A 19 2.52 -45.92 4.70
N ARG A 20 2.25 -46.83 3.77
CA ARG A 20 1.39 -46.71 2.60
C ARG A 20 -0.05 -47.02 3.05
N ALA A 21 -1.01 -46.18 2.68
CA ALA A 21 -2.43 -46.56 2.67
C ALA A 21 -3.20 -45.70 1.67
N GLU A 22 -3.56 -46.35 0.56
CA GLU A 22 -4.61 -45.94 -0.39
C GLU A 22 -5.96 -45.82 0.31
N GLN A 23 -6.73 -44.77 0.00
CA GLN A 23 -8.18 -44.84 0.09
C GLN A 23 -8.84 -43.97 -0.98
N HIS A 24 -9.34 -44.65 -2.01
CA HIS A 24 -10.31 -44.14 -2.97
C HIS A 24 -11.62 -43.78 -2.25
N ARG A 25 -12.10 -42.54 -2.43
CA ARG A 25 -13.52 -42.20 -2.22
C ARG A 25 -14.05 -41.41 -3.41
N SER A 26 -14.88 -42.10 -4.19
CA SER A 26 -15.82 -41.57 -5.17
C SER A 26 -16.84 -40.65 -4.50
N GLN A 27 -16.93 -39.40 -4.95
CA GLN A 27 -18.04 -38.49 -4.63
C GLN A 27 -18.87 -38.20 -5.88
N GLY A 28 -20.19 -38.31 -5.71
CA GLY A 28 -21.20 -38.24 -6.75
C GLY A 28 -21.46 -36.82 -7.28
N LEU A 29 -21.66 -36.77 -8.59
CA LEU A 29 -22.16 -35.62 -9.33
C LEU A 29 -23.56 -35.22 -8.84
N ARG A 30 -23.69 -34.05 -8.21
CA ARG A 30 -24.96 -33.32 -8.08
C ARG A 30 -25.12 -32.36 -9.25
N GLN A 31 -26.21 -32.54 -10.00
CA GLN A 31 -26.64 -31.66 -11.09
C GLN A 31 -26.94 -30.25 -10.56
N LEU A 32 -26.25 -29.25 -11.12
CA LEU A 32 -26.56 -27.83 -10.94
C LEU A 32 -27.67 -27.42 -11.91
N ARG A 33 -28.72 -26.76 -11.39
CA ARG A 33 -29.78 -26.14 -12.19
C ARG A 33 -29.24 -24.87 -12.88
N PRO A 34 -29.69 -24.56 -14.11
CA PRO A 34 -29.29 -23.34 -14.80
C PRO A 34 -29.92 -22.10 -14.16
N GLN A 35 -29.09 -21.09 -13.87
CA GLN A 35 -29.55 -19.76 -13.48
C GLN A 35 -29.93 -18.93 -14.73
N PRO A 36 -30.90 -18.00 -14.61
CA PRO A 36 -31.35 -17.17 -15.74
C PRO A 36 -30.28 -16.18 -16.18
N LEU A 37 -30.07 -16.12 -17.51
CA LEU A 37 -29.15 -15.22 -18.20
C LEU A 37 -29.44 -13.75 -17.86
N GLN A 38 -28.51 -13.09 -17.17
CA GLN A 38 -28.51 -11.64 -17.00
C GLN A 38 -28.09 -10.94 -18.31
N CYS A 39 -28.77 -9.85 -18.62
CA CYS A 39 -28.59 -9.05 -19.82
C CYS A 39 -27.21 -8.35 -19.82
N LEU A 40 -26.28 -8.83 -20.64
CA LEU A 40 -24.89 -8.36 -20.78
C LEU A 40 -24.74 -6.90 -21.25
N ALA A 41 -25.81 -6.22 -21.64
CA ALA A 41 -25.76 -4.86 -22.18
C ALA A 41 -25.65 -3.74 -21.12
N CYS A 42 -25.72 -4.05 -19.81
CA CYS A 42 -25.61 -3.04 -18.73
C CYS A 42 -24.37 -3.16 -17.84
N SER A 43 -23.45 -4.11 -18.09
CA SER A 43 -22.29 -4.35 -17.21
C SER A 43 -20.99 -3.66 -17.64
N PHE A 44 -20.97 -2.88 -18.73
CA PHE A 44 -19.74 -2.23 -19.23
C PHE A 44 -19.57 -0.74 -18.86
N ALA A 45 -20.28 -0.24 -17.86
CA ALA A 45 -20.06 1.11 -17.33
C ALA A 45 -20.06 1.10 -15.80
N GLY A 46 -18.95 0.63 -15.24
CA GLY A 46 -18.69 0.50 -13.80
C GLY A 46 -18.15 1.76 -13.13
N ILE A 47 -18.51 2.96 -13.61
CA ILE A 47 -18.26 4.23 -12.92
C ILE A 47 -19.55 5.03 -13.01
N LEU A 48 -20.01 5.58 -11.86
CA LEU A 48 -21.26 6.32 -11.62
C LEU A 48 -22.43 5.51 -11.00
N ALA A 49 -22.18 4.86 -9.85
CA ALA A 49 -23.25 4.50 -8.93
C ALA A 49 -23.91 5.74 -8.25
N ALA A 50 -23.19 6.88 -8.17
CA ALA A 50 -23.70 8.12 -7.58
C ALA A 50 -24.68 8.90 -8.50
N GLU A 51 -24.65 8.67 -9.82
CA GLU A 51 -25.50 9.40 -10.78
C GLU A 51 -26.88 8.74 -10.97
N ARG A 52 -27.06 7.49 -10.50
CA ARG A 52 -28.32 6.73 -10.65
C ARG A 52 -29.50 7.34 -9.90
N ARG A 53 -29.27 8.18 -8.88
CA ARG A 53 -30.37 8.87 -8.16
C ARG A 53 -31.00 10.03 -8.94
N ARG A 54 -30.38 10.50 -10.05
CA ARG A 54 -30.90 11.66 -10.81
C ARG A 54 -31.65 11.32 -12.09
N ARG A 55 -31.62 10.08 -12.55
CA ARG A 55 -32.33 9.66 -13.77
C ARG A 55 -33.40 8.62 -13.42
N ARG A 56 -34.67 9.00 -13.52
CA ARG A 56 -35.80 8.06 -13.48
C ARG A 56 -35.73 7.18 -14.73
N CYS A 57 -35.18 5.99 -14.59
CA CYS A 57 -35.31 4.95 -15.60
C CYS A 57 -36.56 4.12 -15.28
N ARG A 58 -37.41 3.88 -16.29
CA ARG A 58 -38.56 2.96 -16.21
C ARG A 58 -38.26 1.76 -17.10
N ILE A 59 -38.44 0.55 -16.56
CA ILE A 59 -38.29 -0.70 -17.31
C ILE A 59 -39.70 -1.25 -17.55
N GLU A 60 -40.09 -1.34 -18.83
CA GLU A 60 -41.34 -1.99 -19.26
C GLU A 60 -41.01 -2.97 -20.39
N GLY A 61 -41.47 -4.23 -20.27
CA GLY A 61 -41.30 -5.25 -21.31
C GLY A 61 -39.84 -5.61 -21.64
N GLY A 62 -38.92 -5.54 -20.67
CA GLY A 62 -37.50 -5.86 -20.89
C GLY A 62 -36.70 -4.78 -21.62
N LYS A 63 -37.28 -3.59 -21.85
CA LYS A 63 -36.58 -2.43 -22.43
C LYS A 63 -36.45 -1.31 -21.39
N CYS A 64 -35.25 -0.74 -21.30
CA CYS A 64 -34.98 0.40 -20.43
C CYS A 64 -35.25 1.70 -21.20
N HIS A 65 -36.21 2.51 -20.72
CA HIS A 65 -36.50 3.82 -21.28
C HIS A 65 -35.86 4.93 -20.44
N CYS A 66 -34.80 5.55 -21.00
CA CYS A 66 -34.12 6.69 -20.40
C CYS A 66 -34.70 8.00 -20.99
N HIS A 67 -35.47 8.76 -20.20
CA HIS A 67 -35.96 10.06 -20.64
C HIS A 67 -34.81 11.09 -20.69
N ARG A 68 -34.48 11.59 -21.89
CA ARG A 68 -33.59 12.75 -22.04
C ARG A 68 -34.36 14.03 -21.65
N PRO A 69 -33.80 14.91 -20.80
CA PRO A 69 -34.43 16.19 -20.50
C PRO A 69 -34.54 17.03 -21.76
N THR A 70 -35.67 17.73 -21.92
CA THR A 70 -35.93 18.59 -23.08
C THR A 70 -35.00 19.81 -23.06
N ARG A 71 -34.81 20.47 -24.22
CA ARG A 71 -33.96 21.66 -24.35
C ARG A 71 -34.36 22.77 -23.35
N GLY A 72 -35.66 22.91 -23.06
CA GLY A 72 -36.16 23.85 -22.06
C GLY A 72 -35.81 23.48 -20.60
N GLN A 73 -35.77 22.19 -20.27
CA GLN A 73 -35.37 21.73 -18.92
C GLN A 73 -33.88 21.97 -18.65
N ARG A 74 -33.02 21.86 -19.66
CA ARG A 74 -31.59 22.17 -19.54
C ARG A 74 -31.35 23.66 -19.27
N ALA A 75 -32.02 24.54 -20.01
CA ALA A 75 -31.90 25.99 -19.81
C ALA A 75 -32.34 26.43 -18.42
N ARG A 76 -33.43 25.83 -17.89
CA ARG A 76 -33.92 26.12 -16.53
C ARG A 76 -32.96 25.64 -15.43
N MET A 77 -32.30 24.49 -15.61
CA MET A 77 -31.28 24.02 -14.66
C MET A 77 -30.02 24.91 -14.68
N GLN A 78 -29.63 25.44 -15.84
CA GLN A 78 -28.49 26.37 -15.94
C GLN A 78 -28.77 27.71 -15.27
N MET A 79 -29.98 28.29 -15.43
CA MET A 79 -30.33 29.53 -14.72
C MET A 79 -30.35 29.35 -13.20
N LEU A 80 -30.89 28.23 -12.70
CA LEU A 80 -30.95 27.98 -11.25
C LEU A 80 -29.57 27.77 -10.63
N ALA A 81 -28.59 27.29 -11.40
CA ALA A 81 -27.21 27.19 -10.95
C ALA A 81 -26.55 28.58 -10.86
N SER A 82 -26.71 29.42 -11.89
CA SER A 82 -26.10 30.76 -11.90
C SER A 82 -26.69 31.69 -10.83
N GLU A 83 -27.99 31.58 -10.54
CA GLU A 83 -28.62 32.39 -9.48
C GLU A 83 -28.12 31.99 -8.08
N LYS A 84 -27.73 30.72 -7.89
CA LYS A 84 -27.20 30.22 -6.62
C LYS A 84 -25.77 30.70 -6.36
N ASP A 85 -24.97 30.82 -7.41
CA ASP A 85 -23.61 31.35 -7.33
C ASP A 85 -23.60 32.87 -7.10
N ALA A 86 -24.52 33.61 -7.72
CA ALA A 86 -24.67 35.05 -7.50
C ALA A 86 -25.02 35.41 -6.04
N ARG A 87 -25.81 34.57 -5.35
CA ARG A 87 -26.17 34.80 -3.93
C ARG A 87 -25.05 34.47 -2.94
N ARG A 88 -24.04 33.69 -3.33
CA ARG A 88 -22.88 33.40 -2.49
C ARG A 88 -21.85 34.54 -2.47
N GLY A 89 -21.77 35.35 -3.55
CA GLY A 89 -20.80 36.45 -3.66
C GLY A 89 -21.13 37.70 -2.83
N GLN A 90 -22.39 37.93 -2.45
CA GLN A 90 -22.81 39.18 -1.78
C GLN A 90 -22.75 39.15 -0.25
N LYS A 91 -22.41 38.02 0.40
CA LYS A 91 -22.42 37.91 1.87
C LYS A 91 -21.03 37.87 2.51
N ALA A 92 -19.96 38.12 1.75
CA ALA A 92 -18.56 38.01 2.21
C ALA A 92 -17.78 39.34 2.13
N GLY A 93 -18.46 40.48 1.96
CA GLY A 93 -17.81 41.75 1.57
C GLY A 93 -17.84 42.90 2.57
N SER A 94 -18.22 42.70 3.84
CA SER A 94 -18.36 43.86 4.77
C SER A 94 -17.81 43.69 6.19
N GLU A 95 -16.95 42.69 6.47
CA GLU A 95 -16.34 42.51 7.81
C GLU A 95 -14.79 42.36 7.77
N ALA A 96 -14.14 42.57 6.63
CA ALA A 96 -12.71 42.25 6.45
C ALA A 96 -11.74 43.45 6.40
N GLU A 97 -12.20 44.71 6.46
CA GLU A 97 -11.30 45.87 6.27
C GLU A 97 -10.79 46.54 7.57
N ASP A 98 -11.35 46.25 8.75
CA ASP A 98 -10.91 46.89 10.01
C ASP A 98 -9.87 46.09 10.82
N PHE A 99 -9.43 44.91 10.36
CA PHE A 99 -8.48 44.06 11.10
C PHE A 99 -7.01 44.17 10.64
N PHE A 100 -6.73 44.86 9.53
CA PHE A 100 -5.42 44.78 8.86
C PHE A 100 -4.38 45.84 9.25
N ASN A 101 -4.68 46.77 10.16
CA ASN A 101 -3.75 47.86 10.50
C ASN A 101 -2.92 47.70 11.78
N ASP A 102 -3.01 46.57 12.50
CA ASP A 102 -2.27 46.36 13.77
C ASP A 102 -1.13 45.30 13.70
N ILE A 103 -0.74 44.85 12.50
CA ILE A 103 0.30 43.81 12.30
C ILE A 103 1.61 44.41 11.73
N ARG A 104 2.19 45.40 12.40
CA ARG A 104 3.53 45.93 12.05
C ARG A 104 4.55 45.87 13.20
N LYS A 105 4.42 44.89 14.09
CA LYS A 105 5.54 44.46 14.94
C LYS A 105 5.67 42.94 14.85
N PRO A 106 6.81 42.40 14.37
CA PRO A 106 7.02 40.96 14.41
C PRO A 106 6.99 40.52 15.89
N PRO A 107 6.30 39.42 16.23
CA PRO A 107 6.33 38.90 17.59
C PRO A 107 7.78 38.53 17.96
N PRO A 108 8.23 38.82 19.20
CA PRO A 108 9.56 38.42 19.66
C PRO A 108 9.69 36.90 19.60
N GLY A 109 10.75 36.40 18.94
CA GLY A 109 11.03 34.96 18.81
C GLY A 109 11.28 34.43 17.39
N GLN A 110 11.66 35.27 16.41
CA GLN A 110 12.10 34.77 15.11
C GLN A 110 13.50 34.13 15.19
N ILE A 111 13.66 33.00 14.48
CA ILE A 111 14.94 32.35 14.24
C ILE A 111 15.91 33.40 13.66
N ASN A 112 17.06 33.58 14.32
CA ASN A 112 18.17 34.51 14.01
C ASN A 112 18.15 35.91 14.64
N SER A 113 17.20 36.27 15.51
CA SER A 113 17.30 37.52 16.29
C SER A 113 17.76 37.25 17.73
N PHE A 114 19.07 37.07 17.95
CA PHE A 114 19.61 37.07 19.30
C PHE A 114 19.87 38.51 19.74
N VAL A 115 19.04 39.01 20.64
CA VAL A 115 19.29 40.29 21.31
C VAL A 115 20.32 40.05 22.42
N PRO A 116 21.42 40.82 22.48
CA PRO A 116 22.36 40.73 23.59
C PRO A 116 21.64 40.95 24.92
N GLY A 117 21.70 39.95 25.82
CA GLY A 117 21.05 39.99 27.14
C GLY A 117 19.79 39.13 27.30
N ALA A 118 19.36 38.37 26.27
CA ALA A 118 18.29 37.38 26.44
C ALA A 118 18.72 36.26 27.41
N SER A 119 17.84 35.90 28.36
CA SER A 119 18.11 34.83 29.33
C SER A 119 18.03 33.46 28.64
N LEU A 120 18.85 32.50 29.08
CA LEU A 120 18.83 31.13 28.56
C LEU A 120 17.50 30.41 28.87
N GLU A 121 16.79 30.85 29.92
CA GLU A 121 15.51 30.28 30.35
C GLU A 121 14.36 30.67 29.39
N ASP A 122 14.48 31.79 28.69
CA ASP A 122 13.53 32.26 27.68
C ASP A 122 13.80 31.69 26.28
N ALA A 123 14.96 31.06 26.08
CA ALA A 123 15.25 30.33 24.85
C ALA A 123 14.38 29.07 24.81
N LYS A 124 13.22 29.16 24.15
CA LYS A 124 12.49 27.97 23.71
C LYS A 124 13.46 27.13 22.90
N MET A 125 13.99 26.07 23.51
CA MET A 125 14.70 25.00 22.82
C MET A 125 13.70 24.34 21.89
N PHE A 126 13.48 24.93 20.71
CA PHE A 126 13.02 24.17 19.57
C PHE A 126 14.07 23.09 19.39
N ALA A 127 13.69 21.86 19.77
CA ALA A 127 14.55 20.68 19.76
C ALA A 127 15.48 20.77 18.56
N ALA A 128 16.78 20.91 18.82
CA ALA A 128 17.80 21.17 17.81
C ALA A 128 17.48 20.35 16.56
N THR A 129 16.86 20.99 15.57
CA THR A 129 16.48 20.34 14.33
C THR A 129 17.82 20.08 13.70
N ARG A 130 18.33 18.85 13.88
CA ARG A 130 19.50 18.39 13.14
C ARG A 130 19.15 18.75 11.71
N THR A 131 19.86 19.71 11.15
CA THR A 131 19.91 19.93 9.72
C THR A 131 20.57 18.68 9.18
N ILE A 132 19.76 17.62 9.03
CA ILE A 132 20.11 16.46 8.24
C ILE A 132 20.41 17.08 6.90
N ALA A 133 21.67 17.00 6.48
CA ALA A 133 22.05 17.34 5.13
C ALA A 133 21.14 16.48 4.24
N VAL A 134 20.10 17.13 3.73
CA VAL A 134 19.19 16.51 2.81
C VAL A 134 20.04 16.25 1.59
N ALA A 135 20.45 14.99 1.39
CA ALA A 135 21.26 14.62 0.25
C ALA A 135 20.56 15.22 -0.99
N PRO A 136 21.29 15.93 -1.86
CA PRO A 136 20.68 16.55 -3.01
C PRO A 136 20.06 15.44 -3.85
N TRP A 137 18.73 15.32 -3.79
CA TRP A 137 17.90 14.33 -4.49
C TRP A 137 17.95 14.47 -6.03
N SER A 138 18.92 15.22 -6.54
CA SER A 138 19.13 15.51 -7.96
C SER A 138 19.91 14.41 -8.67
N GLU A 139 20.59 13.52 -7.93
CA GLU A 139 21.30 12.39 -8.50
C GLU A 139 20.39 11.16 -8.44
N ASP A 140 19.95 10.70 -9.60
CA ASP A 140 19.21 9.44 -9.72
C ASP A 140 20.07 8.31 -9.19
N VAL A 141 19.48 7.44 -8.35
CA VAL A 141 20.15 6.22 -7.90
C VAL A 141 20.52 5.38 -9.12
N ASN A 142 21.77 4.88 -9.16
CA ASN A 142 22.19 3.92 -10.16
C ASN A 142 21.28 2.69 -10.07
N PRO A 143 20.47 2.42 -11.11
CA PRO A 143 19.49 1.37 -11.03
C PRO A 143 20.19 0.02 -10.92
N LYS A 144 19.87 -0.71 -9.86
CA LYS A 144 20.26 -2.11 -9.69
C LYS A 144 19.06 -3.00 -10.02
N PRO A 145 19.30 -4.16 -10.65
CA PRO A 145 18.24 -5.06 -11.11
C PRO A 145 17.41 -5.60 -9.95
N ILE A 146 16.11 -5.79 -10.19
CA ILE A 146 15.15 -6.36 -9.23
C ILE A 146 14.37 -7.48 -9.93
N PHE A 147 14.29 -8.65 -9.29
CA PHE A 147 13.41 -9.73 -9.72
C PHE A 147 12.12 -9.75 -8.90
N ALA A 148 10.98 -9.61 -9.58
CA ALA A 148 9.64 -9.82 -9.04
C ALA A 148 9.24 -11.30 -9.20
N VAL A 149 9.31 -12.08 -8.12
CA VAL A 149 9.11 -13.54 -8.15
C VAL A 149 7.72 -13.92 -7.61
N SER A 150 6.94 -14.73 -8.33
CA SER A 150 5.60 -15.14 -7.88
C SER A 150 5.16 -16.50 -8.42
N ASP A 151 4.28 -17.16 -7.66
CA ASP A 151 3.58 -18.39 -8.04
C ASP A 151 2.41 -18.15 -9.02
N GLY A 152 1.96 -16.90 -9.11
CA GLY A 152 0.97 -16.40 -10.08
C GLY A 152 1.62 -15.56 -11.19
N THR A 153 1.07 -14.38 -11.47
CA THR A 153 1.50 -13.50 -12.56
C THR A 153 2.72 -12.63 -12.24
N GLY A 154 3.09 -12.50 -10.96
CA GLY A 154 4.14 -11.56 -10.53
C GLY A 154 3.72 -10.08 -10.52
N GLN A 155 2.49 -9.74 -10.90
CA GLN A 155 2.02 -8.35 -10.98
C GLN A 155 2.11 -7.62 -9.63
N VAL A 156 1.72 -8.27 -8.53
CA VAL A 156 1.78 -7.67 -7.19
C VAL A 156 3.22 -7.35 -6.79
N ALA A 157 4.13 -8.32 -6.93
CA ALA A 157 5.54 -8.13 -6.63
C ALA A 157 6.17 -7.04 -7.50
N LYS A 158 5.84 -7.01 -8.80
CA LYS A 158 6.30 -5.97 -9.74
C LYS A 158 5.81 -4.58 -9.34
N MET A 159 4.51 -4.41 -9.11
CA MET A 159 3.95 -3.10 -8.74
C MET A 159 4.52 -2.58 -7.42
N LEU A 160 4.75 -3.46 -6.44
CA LEU A 160 5.40 -3.07 -5.18
C LEU A 160 6.86 -2.69 -5.38
N ALA A 161 7.61 -3.42 -6.21
CA ALA A 161 8.97 -3.08 -6.57
C ALA A 161 9.03 -1.69 -7.22
N GLU A 162 8.18 -1.45 -8.21
CA GLU A 162 8.07 -0.16 -8.91
C GLU A 162 7.63 0.97 -7.98
N MET A 163 6.61 0.74 -7.15
CA MET A 163 6.13 1.70 -6.15
C MET A 163 7.22 2.04 -5.12
N GLY A 164 8.00 1.03 -4.70
CA GLY A 164 9.14 1.21 -3.81
C GLY A 164 10.27 1.99 -4.47
N PHE A 165 10.59 1.64 -5.72
CA PHE A 165 11.65 2.30 -6.50
C PHE A 165 11.36 3.78 -6.74
N ARG A 166 10.09 4.19 -6.84
CA ARG A 166 9.72 5.62 -6.91
C ARG A 166 10.24 6.43 -5.73
N GLN A 167 10.59 5.82 -4.61
CA GLN A 167 11.21 6.53 -3.49
C GLN A 167 12.72 6.79 -3.69
N PHE A 168 13.32 6.30 -4.77
CA PHE A 168 14.74 6.38 -5.07
C PHE A 168 15.04 6.93 -6.48
N GLY A 169 14.09 6.82 -7.42
CA GLY A 169 14.27 7.35 -8.77
C GLY A 169 13.10 7.09 -9.71
N ASP A 170 13.32 7.37 -11.01
CA ASP A 170 12.33 7.15 -12.07
C ASP A 170 12.00 5.65 -12.24
N VAL A 171 10.71 5.30 -12.19
CA VAL A 171 10.22 3.93 -12.34
C VAL A 171 10.68 3.27 -13.65
N GLN A 172 10.89 4.06 -14.72
CA GLN A 172 11.37 3.53 -16.00
C GLN A 172 12.80 2.98 -15.91
N LYS A 173 13.56 3.40 -14.89
CA LYS A 173 14.93 2.93 -14.62
C LYS A 173 14.96 1.74 -13.67
N ALA A 174 13.85 1.36 -13.03
CA ALA A 174 13.83 0.37 -11.95
C ALA A 174 14.31 -1.05 -12.33
N GLN A 175 14.44 -1.37 -13.62
CA GLN A 175 14.92 -2.67 -14.14
C GLN A 175 14.27 -3.87 -13.41
N VAL A 176 12.93 -3.90 -13.40
CA VAL A 176 12.14 -4.94 -12.71
C VAL A 176 11.78 -6.06 -13.69
N ASP A 177 12.44 -7.21 -13.53
CA ASP A 177 12.18 -8.43 -14.29
C ASP A 177 11.21 -9.35 -13.53
N VAL A 178 10.24 -9.94 -14.24
CA VAL A 178 9.20 -10.77 -13.61
C VAL A 178 9.48 -12.26 -13.85
N ILE A 179 9.61 -13.02 -12.75
CA ILE A 179 9.66 -14.49 -12.77
C ILE A 179 8.32 -15.00 -12.22
N SER A 180 7.43 -15.36 -13.14
CA SER A 180 6.06 -15.81 -12.83
C SER A 180 5.93 -17.33 -12.86
N GLY A 181 4.87 -17.86 -12.26
CA GLY A 181 4.57 -19.30 -12.29
C GLY A 181 5.52 -20.19 -11.48
N VAL A 182 6.19 -19.65 -10.46
CA VAL A 182 7.09 -20.40 -9.56
C VAL A 182 6.26 -21.32 -8.66
N LYS A 183 6.25 -22.62 -8.94
CA LYS A 183 5.38 -23.60 -8.27
C LYS A 183 6.13 -24.68 -7.51
N THR A 184 7.42 -24.82 -7.76
CA THR A 184 8.27 -25.86 -7.17
C THR A 184 9.53 -25.27 -6.55
N GLU A 185 10.17 -26.02 -5.66
CA GLU A 185 11.49 -25.64 -5.12
C GLU A 185 12.54 -25.50 -6.23
N GLU A 186 12.42 -26.27 -7.31
CA GLU A 186 13.33 -26.19 -8.45
C GLU A 186 13.18 -24.87 -9.20
N ASP A 187 11.94 -24.39 -9.37
CA ASP A 187 11.69 -23.06 -9.94
C ASP A 187 12.29 -21.97 -9.05
N VAL A 188 12.19 -22.13 -7.72
CA VAL A 188 12.81 -21.21 -6.76
C VAL A 188 14.34 -21.21 -6.92
N ARG A 189 14.99 -22.37 -6.98
CA ARG A 189 16.45 -22.46 -7.17
C ARG A 189 16.88 -21.74 -8.43
N LYS A 190 16.18 -21.95 -9.55
CA LYS A 190 16.46 -21.27 -10.82
C LYS A 190 16.27 -19.76 -10.71
N ALA A 191 15.22 -19.29 -10.04
CA ALA A 191 14.98 -17.86 -9.84
C ALA A 191 16.10 -17.21 -9.00
N VAL A 192 16.55 -17.88 -7.94
CA VAL A 192 17.64 -17.40 -7.09
C VAL A 192 18.98 -17.46 -7.82
N GLU A 193 19.26 -18.53 -8.57
CA GLU A 193 20.46 -18.64 -9.41
C GLU A 193 20.51 -17.54 -10.47
N GLN A 194 19.38 -17.27 -11.14
CA GLN A 194 19.27 -16.18 -12.10
C GLN A 194 19.55 -14.82 -11.45
N ALA A 195 19.01 -14.57 -10.25
CA ALA A 195 19.26 -13.34 -9.52
C ALA A 195 20.72 -13.21 -9.05
N ALA A 196 21.33 -14.30 -8.57
CA ALA A 196 22.72 -14.33 -8.11
C ALA A 196 23.72 -14.07 -9.26
N ASN A 197 23.45 -14.64 -10.44
CA ASN A 197 24.30 -14.50 -11.61
C ASN A 197 24.05 -13.19 -12.38
N TYR A 198 23.04 -12.40 -11.98
CA TYR A 198 22.77 -11.12 -12.62
C TYR A 198 23.75 -10.07 -12.09
N ALA A 199 24.93 -10.02 -12.69
CA ALA A 199 25.87 -8.91 -12.59
C ALA A 199 25.83 -8.14 -13.92
N PRO A 200 25.50 -6.84 -13.94
CA PRO A 200 25.68 -6.03 -15.13
C PRO A 200 27.14 -6.10 -15.59
N ASP A 201 27.39 -6.19 -16.90
CA ASP A 201 28.75 -6.30 -17.47
C ASP A 201 29.68 -5.14 -17.06
N GLU A 202 29.10 -4.00 -16.65
CA GLU A 202 29.82 -2.78 -16.24
C GLU A 202 29.95 -2.60 -14.72
N SER A 203 29.37 -3.49 -13.90
CA SER A 203 29.38 -3.32 -12.44
C SER A 203 30.75 -3.61 -11.83
N LEU A 204 31.15 -2.75 -10.89
CA LEU A 204 32.38 -2.97 -10.11
C LEU A 204 32.27 -4.27 -9.30
N ALA A 205 33.39 -4.91 -8.99
CA ALA A 205 33.41 -6.15 -8.17
C ALA A 205 32.68 -6.02 -6.82
N ILE A 206 32.56 -4.79 -6.30
CA ILE A 206 31.85 -4.45 -5.05
C ILE A 206 30.32 -4.42 -5.25
N GLU A 207 29.86 -4.23 -6.49
CA GLU A 207 28.44 -4.18 -6.87
C GLU A 207 27.90 -5.54 -7.34
N GLN A 208 28.72 -6.61 -7.32
CA GLN A 208 28.34 -7.98 -7.70
C GLN A 208 27.38 -8.67 -6.71
N ALA A 209 26.63 -7.91 -5.91
CA ALA A 209 25.69 -8.46 -4.92
C ALA A 209 24.46 -9.17 -5.55
N GLY A 210 24.45 -9.37 -6.87
CA GLY A 210 23.33 -9.92 -7.63
C GLY A 210 22.13 -8.98 -7.63
N ALA A 211 21.05 -9.43 -8.25
CA ALA A 211 19.77 -8.74 -8.24
C ALA A 211 18.99 -9.02 -6.95
N MET A 212 18.24 -8.02 -6.45
CA MET A 212 17.34 -8.20 -5.32
C MET A 212 16.06 -8.93 -5.74
N ILE A 213 15.55 -9.82 -4.89
CA ILE A 213 14.27 -10.51 -5.10
C ILE A 213 13.16 -9.90 -4.23
N ILE A 214 12.09 -9.42 -4.86
CA ILE A 214 10.83 -9.10 -4.21
C ILE A 214 9.83 -10.19 -4.60
N PHE A 215 9.28 -10.92 -3.63
CA PHE A 215 8.48 -12.11 -3.95
C PHE A 215 7.10 -12.15 -3.30
N SER A 216 6.15 -12.77 -4.01
CA SER A 216 4.81 -13.11 -3.53
C SER A 216 4.54 -14.59 -3.84
N LEU A 217 4.96 -15.45 -2.91
CA LEU A 217 4.82 -16.90 -2.97
C LEU A 217 3.99 -17.41 -1.79
N SER A 218 3.39 -18.60 -1.94
CA SER A 218 2.87 -19.38 -0.80
C SER A 218 3.88 -19.51 0.34
N ALA A 219 3.40 -19.71 1.57
CA ALA A 219 4.24 -19.76 2.76
C ALA A 219 5.37 -20.81 2.68
N SER A 220 5.11 -22.01 2.14
CA SER A 220 6.11 -23.07 2.01
C SER A 220 7.22 -22.71 1.03
N LEU A 221 6.86 -22.26 -0.17
CA LEU A 221 7.83 -21.83 -1.19
C LEU A 221 8.56 -20.55 -0.79
N GLY A 222 7.87 -19.62 -0.12
CA GLY A 222 8.47 -18.38 0.38
C GLY A 222 9.57 -18.66 1.42
N ASN A 223 9.34 -19.57 2.36
CA ASN A 223 10.36 -19.98 3.33
C ASN A 223 11.56 -20.65 2.65
N PHE A 224 11.31 -21.51 1.66
CA PHE A 224 12.37 -22.14 0.88
C PHE A 224 13.19 -21.10 0.09
N LEU A 225 12.53 -20.12 -0.54
CA LEU A 225 13.19 -19.02 -1.26
C LEU A 225 14.08 -18.20 -0.33
N VAL A 226 13.60 -17.81 0.85
CA VAL A 226 14.41 -17.05 1.83
C VAL A 226 15.66 -17.83 2.23
N ALA A 227 15.54 -19.15 2.45
CA ALA A 227 16.67 -20.01 2.80
C ALA A 227 17.67 -20.19 1.65
N GLU A 228 17.19 -20.26 0.40
CA GLU A 228 18.04 -20.35 -0.80
C GLU A 228 18.75 -19.02 -1.09
N CYS A 229 18.03 -17.90 -1.01
CA CYS A 229 18.60 -16.56 -1.10
C CYS A 229 19.71 -16.35 -0.05
N GLY A 230 19.49 -16.77 1.20
CA GLY A 230 20.50 -16.71 2.25
C GLY A 230 21.74 -17.56 1.97
N ARG A 231 21.60 -18.69 1.26
CA ARG A 231 22.74 -19.53 0.84
C ARG A 231 23.56 -18.90 -0.29
N GLN A 232 22.90 -18.18 -1.20
CA GLN A 232 23.54 -17.54 -2.35
C GLN A 232 23.92 -16.07 -2.12
N GLY A 233 23.62 -15.50 -0.96
CA GLY A 233 23.87 -14.09 -0.65
C GLY A 233 22.94 -13.11 -1.39
N VAL A 234 21.80 -13.57 -1.91
CA VAL A 234 20.85 -12.75 -2.67
C VAL A 234 19.91 -12.02 -1.70
N PRO A 235 19.84 -10.68 -1.71
CA PRO A 235 18.89 -9.95 -0.87
C PRO A 235 17.46 -10.23 -1.33
N CYS A 236 16.55 -10.51 -0.38
CA CYS A 236 15.16 -10.78 -0.72
C CYS A 236 14.17 -10.25 0.32
N ILE A 237 12.93 -10.00 -0.11
CA ILE A 237 11.83 -9.62 0.77
C ILE A 237 10.48 -10.20 0.30
N ASN A 238 9.70 -10.71 1.27
CA ASN A 238 8.34 -11.17 1.03
C ASN A 238 7.38 -9.97 0.98
N ALA A 239 6.87 -9.67 -0.21
CA ALA A 239 5.90 -8.61 -0.46
C ALA A 239 4.58 -8.82 0.31
N MET A 240 4.15 -10.06 0.49
CA MET A 240 2.83 -10.41 1.03
C MET A 240 2.85 -10.76 2.52
N GLY A 241 4.04 -10.88 3.13
CA GLY A 241 4.20 -11.44 4.46
C GLY A 241 3.44 -10.69 5.54
N SER A 242 3.44 -9.35 5.51
CA SER A 242 2.70 -8.53 6.47
C SER A 242 1.18 -8.66 6.32
N VAL A 243 0.68 -8.74 5.08
CA VAL A 243 -0.75 -8.89 4.80
C VAL A 243 -1.25 -10.25 5.24
N VAL A 244 -0.56 -11.33 4.84
CA VAL A 244 -0.96 -12.70 5.18
C VAL A 244 -0.99 -12.87 6.70
N ARG A 245 0.03 -12.38 7.41
CA ARG A 245 0.04 -12.39 8.87
C ARG A 245 -1.11 -11.60 9.48
N GLY A 246 -1.39 -10.40 8.97
CA GLY A 246 -2.52 -9.59 9.44
C GLY A 246 -3.88 -10.28 9.23
N LEU A 247 -4.04 -11.03 8.15
CA LEU A 247 -5.24 -11.84 7.90
C LEU A 247 -5.32 -13.05 8.82
N GLU A 248 -4.20 -13.74 9.10
CA GLU A 248 -4.16 -14.84 10.07
C GLU A 248 -4.56 -14.37 11.48
N ASP A 249 -4.02 -13.22 11.90
CA ASP A 249 -4.31 -12.61 13.21
C ASP A 249 -5.79 -12.17 13.30
N CYS A 250 -6.35 -11.62 12.21
CA CYS A 250 -7.74 -11.15 12.16
C CYS A 250 -8.74 -12.30 12.06
N PHE A 251 -8.44 -13.33 11.27
CA PHE A 251 -9.39 -14.42 11.01
C PHE A 251 -9.32 -15.53 12.04
N GLN A 252 -8.29 -15.54 12.89
CA GLN A 252 -8.05 -16.58 13.90
C GLN A 252 -8.42 -17.95 13.35
N VAL A 253 -7.95 -18.29 12.14
CA VAL A 253 -8.42 -19.46 11.37
C VAL A 253 -8.24 -20.69 12.24
N ALA A 254 -9.27 -21.03 13.00
CA ALA A 254 -9.28 -22.15 13.89
C ALA A 254 -9.38 -23.34 12.95
N ARG A 255 -8.24 -23.98 12.66
CA ARG A 255 -8.09 -25.07 11.69
C ARG A 255 -8.86 -26.36 12.06
N GLY A 256 -9.95 -26.26 12.82
CA GLY A 256 -10.83 -27.36 13.13
C GLY A 256 -11.73 -27.03 14.33
N SER A 257 -13.02 -26.87 14.09
CA SER A 257 -14.08 -27.72 14.65
C SER A 257 -15.44 -27.09 14.38
N GLY A 258 -16.40 -27.97 14.09
CA GLY A 258 -17.69 -27.64 13.48
C GLY A 258 -18.61 -26.75 14.29
N ASP A 259 -19.64 -26.27 13.58
CA ASP A 259 -20.82 -25.57 14.08
C ASP A 259 -20.52 -24.32 14.93
N SER A 260 -19.64 -23.46 14.42
CA SER A 260 -19.44 -22.14 15.00
C SER A 260 -20.64 -21.22 14.65
N PRO A 261 -21.21 -20.50 15.64
CA PRO A 261 -22.30 -19.56 15.40
C PRO A 261 -21.91 -18.50 14.35
N ALA A 262 -22.92 -17.90 13.70
CA ALA A 262 -22.76 -16.88 12.67
C ALA A 262 -21.64 -15.88 13.02
N THR A 263 -20.54 -15.96 12.27
CA THR A 263 -19.34 -15.15 12.49
C THR A 263 -19.67 -13.69 12.17
N PRO A 264 -19.21 -12.73 12.99
CA PRO A 264 -19.38 -11.32 12.68
C PRO A 264 -18.70 -10.99 11.35
N GLN A 265 -19.38 -10.19 10.53
CA GLN A 265 -18.94 -9.77 9.19
C GLN A 265 -17.57 -9.07 9.27
N LYS A 266 -16.61 -9.52 8.47
CA LYS A 266 -15.25 -8.98 8.49
C LYS A 266 -15.08 -7.89 7.44
N THR A 267 -14.45 -6.77 7.81
CA THR A 267 -14.24 -5.63 6.90
C THR A 267 -12.75 -5.33 6.76
N LEU A 268 -12.26 -5.24 5.53
CA LEU A 268 -10.87 -4.86 5.25
C LEU A 268 -10.81 -3.40 4.79
N TYR A 269 -9.74 -2.70 5.17
CA TYR A 269 -9.45 -1.34 4.71
C TYR A 269 -8.15 -1.33 3.91
N ALA A 270 -8.19 -0.84 2.68
CA ALA A 270 -7.05 -0.65 1.79
C ALA A 270 -6.69 0.85 1.77
N VAL A 271 -5.67 1.25 2.51
CA VAL A 271 -5.33 2.66 2.75
C VAL A 271 -4.05 3.05 2.01
N SER A 272 -4.06 4.17 1.29
CA SER A 272 -2.86 4.69 0.63
C SER A 272 -2.87 6.21 0.48
N ASP A 273 -1.68 6.80 0.47
CA ASP A 273 -1.43 8.19 0.11
C ASP A 273 -1.39 8.40 -1.43
N GLY A 274 -1.59 7.34 -2.20
CA GLY A 274 -1.81 7.34 -3.65
C GLY A 274 -3.14 6.65 -4.04
N SER A 275 -3.16 5.86 -5.13
CA SER A 275 -4.40 5.27 -5.67
C SER A 275 -4.98 4.11 -4.85
N ALA A 276 -4.24 3.54 -3.90
CA ALA A 276 -4.57 2.32 -3.16
C ALA A 276 -4.77 1.03 -4.01
N GLU A 277 -4.55 1.09 -5.33
CA GLU A 277 -4.76 -0.04 -6.25
C GLU A 277 -3.87 -1.24 -5.92
N VAL A 278 -2.60 -0.97 -5.61
CA VAL A 278 -1.62 -2.01 -5.22
C VAL A 278 -2.07 -2.73 -3.94
N VAL A 279 -2.50 -1.97 -2.93
CA VAL A 279 -2.96 -2.49 -1.65
C VAL A 279 -4.24 -3.33 -1.82
N TYR A 280 -5.18 -2.84 -2.63
CA TYR A 280 -6.39 -3.58 -2.97
C TYR A 280 -6.07 -4.90 -3.69
N LEU A 281 -5.21 -4.89 -4.71
CA LEU A 281 -4.83 -6.10 -5.43
C LEU A 281 -4.13 -7.11 -4.52
N MET A 282 -3.25 -6.63 -3.63
CA MET A 282 -2.62 -7.47 -2.60
C MET A 282 -3.66 -8.13 -1.72
N LEU A 283 -4.64 -7.38 -1.20
CA LEU A 283 -5.71 -7.94 -0.39
C LEU A 283 -6.47 -9.04 -1.14
N CYS A 284 -6.86 -8.81 -2.39
CA CYS A 284 -7.51 -9.84 -3.20
C CYS A 284 -6.64 -11.10 -3.33
N LYS A 285 -5.34 -10.96 -3.60
CA LYS A 285 -4.42 -12.10 -3.73
C LYS A 285 -4.11 -12.79 -2.42
N ALA A 286 -4.13 -12.07 -1.30
CA ALA A 286 -4.00 -12.67 0.01
C ALA A 286 -5.25 -13.49 0.33
N LEU A 287 -6.44 -12.96 0.04
CA LEU A 287 -7.73 -13.64 0.28
C LEU A 287 -7.89 -14.92 -0.54
N ASP A 288 -7.26 -15.04 -1.71
CA ASP A 288 -7.19 -16.30 -2.47
C ASP A 288 -6.56 -17.45 -1.64
N GLN A 289 -5.75 -17.14 -0.61
CA GLN A 289 -5.16 -18.12 0.32
C GLN A 289 -6.09 -18.48 1.50
N PHE A 290 -7.19 -17.73 1.67
CA PHE A 290 -8.18 -17.89 2.75
C PHE A 290 -9.59 -18.03 2.16
N PRO A 291 -9.93 -19.17 1.54
CA PRO A 291 -11.23 -19.37 0.89
C PRO A 291 -12.43 -19.28 1.86
N GLU A 292 -12.19 -19.40 3.16
CA GLU A 292 -13.20 -19.33 4.25
C GLU A 292 -13.16 -17.96 4.99
N SER A 293 -12.66 -16.90 4.35
CA SER A 293 -12.38 -15.63 5.04
C SER A 293 -13.61 -14.84 5.51
N ASP A 294 -14.84 -15.17 5.07
CA ASP A 294 -16.08 -14.40 5.33
C ASP A 294 -15.95 -12.88 5.12
N VAL A 295 -14.98 -12.45 4.28
CA VAL A 295 -14.79 -11.04 3.98
C VAL A 295 -15.81 -10.61 2.95
N GLU A 296 -16.75 -9.77 3.37
CA GLU A 296 -17.79 -9.27 2.47
C GLU A 296 -17.38 -7.98 1.75
N ASN A 297 -16.54 -7.16 2.38
CA ASN A 297 -16.24 -5.82 1.87
C ASN A 297 -14.77 -5.40 2.09
N ILE A 298 -14.21 -4.77 1.06
CA ILE A 298 -12.92 -4.08 1.09
C ILE A 298 -13.18 -2.60 0.86
N THR A 299 -12.99 -1.79 1.89
CA THR A 299 -13.12 -0.33 1.83
C THR A 299 -11.81 0.27 1.33
N ILE A 300 -11.85 0.96 0.20
CA ILE A 300 -10.68 1.61 -0.40
C ILE A 300 -10.60 3.07 0.10
N CYS A 301 -9.46 3.44 0.67
CA CYS A 301 -9.15 4.77 1.17
C CYS A 301 -7.89 5.29 0.44
N SER A 302 -8.09 5.93 -0.71
CA SER A 302 -7.03 6.52 -1.54
C SER A 302 -6.74 7.98 -1.18
N GLU A 303 -5.59 8.49 -1.62
CA GLU A 303 -5.15 9.88 -1.49
C GLU A 303 -5.13 10.40 -0.05
N VAL A 304 -4.91 9.51 0.92
CA VAL A 304 -4.84 9.86 2.34
C VAL A 304 -3.60 10.71 2.58
N SER A 305 -3.80 11.98 2.92
CA SER A 305 -2.74 13.00 3.01
C SER A 305 -2.78 13.78 4.33
N MET A 306 -3.81 13.60 5.16
CA MET A 306 -4.02 14.33 6.40
C MET A 306 -4.19 13.39 7.61
N LEU A 307 -3.76 13.85 8.79
CA LEU A 307 -3.89 13.07 10.03
C LEU A 307 -5.35 12.84 10.43
N GLN A 308 -6.23 13.82 10.15
CA GLN A 308 -7.67 13.71 10.43
C GLN A 308 -8.34 12.60 9.60
N GLU A 309 -7.86 12.34 8.38
CA GLU A 309 -8.36 11.25 7.55
C GLU A 309 -7.98 9.89 8.14
N ILE A 310 -6.74 9.78 8.64
CA ILE A 310 -6.27 8.59 9.36
C ILE A 310 -7.14 8.35 10.60
N ASP A 311 -7.38 9.37 11.42
CA ASP A 311 -8.24 9.25 12.61
C ASP A 311 -9.64 8.76 12.23
N HIS A 312 -10.24 9.34 11.17
CA HIS A 312 -11.56 8.92 10.68
C HIS A 312 -11.59 7.47 10.18
N ILE A 313 -10.56 7.03 9.45
CA ILE A 313 -10.43 5.65 8.98
C ILE A 313 -10.36 4.69 10.18
N VAL A 314 -9.54 5.02 11.18
CA VAL A 314 -9.37 4.19 12.39
C VAL A 314 -10.66 4.13 13.21
N ASP A 315 -11.36 5.25 13.40
CA ASP A 315 -12.65 5.30 14.11
C ASP A 315 -13.73 4.48 13.39
N THR A 316 -13.76 4.56 12.06
CA THR A 316 -14.70 3.78 11.24
C THR A 316 -14.37 2.29 11.31
N ALA A 317 -13.09 1.93 11.21
CA ALA A 317 -12.64 0.54 11.34
C ALA A 317 -12.98 -0.01 12.73
N LYS A 318 -12.74 0.75 13.80
CA LYS A 318 -13.07 0.38 15.17
C LYS A 318 -14.56 0.06 15.34
N SER A 319 -15.42 0.88 14.73
CA SER A 319 -16.88 0.76 14.84
C SER A 319 -17.41 -0.52 14.19
N ASN A 320 -16.70 -1.06 13.20
CA ASN A 320 -17.14 -2.22 12.42
C ASN A 320 -16.85 -3.58 13.07
N ASN A 321 -16.17 -3.64 14.23
CA ASN A 321 -15.83 -4.85 14.98
C ASN A 321 -15.32 -6.02 14.11
N ASN A 322 -14.02 -6.36 14.19
CA ASN A 322 -13.35 -7.37 13.34
C ASN A 322 -12.90 -6.81 11.97
N SER A 323 -12.11 -5.76 12.04
CA SER A 323 -11.56 -5.05 10.89
C SER A 323 -10.04 -5.15 10.84
N LEU A 324 -9.47 -5.14 9.63
CA LEU A 324 -8.03 -5.12 9.39
C LEU A 324 -7.70 -3.93 8.49
N VAL A 325 -6.71 -3.13 8.90
CA VAL A 325 -6.22 -1.98 8.14
C VAL A 325 -4.92 -2.33 7.44
N VAL A 326 -4.95 -2.48 6.12
CA VAL A 326 -3.77 -2.70 5.29
C VAL A 326 -3.41 -1.42 4.57
N TYR A 327 -2.16 -0.97 4.65
CA TYR A 327 -1.81 0.35 4.17
C TYR A 327 -0.44 0.45 3.48
N ALA A 328 -0.35 1.39 2.55
CA ALA A 328 0.87 1.81 1.86
C ALA A 328 1.00 3.34 1.93
N ILE A 329 1.83 3.83 2.85
CA ILE A 329 2.08 5.26 3.09
C ILE A 329 3.57 5.55 2.96
N ALA A 330 3.95 6.43 2.04
CA ALA A 330 5.33 6.79 1.77
C ALA A 330 5.95 7.63 2.87
N SER A 331 5.19 8.59 3.41
CA SER A 331 5.63 9.44 4.52
C SER A 331 5.87 8.61 5.80
N PRO A 332 7.11 8.53 6.32
CA PRO A 332 7.40 7.77 7.54
C PRO A 332 6.62 8.29 8.75
N GLY A 333 6.41 9.62 8.82
CA GLY A 333 5.65 10.26 9.89
C GLY A 333 4.17 9.85 9.88
N MET A 334 3.54 9.86 8.71
CA MET A 334 2.14 9.42 8.56
C MET A 334 1.97 7.91 8.76
N SER A 335 2.87 7.08 8.21
CA SER A 335 2.86 5.64 8.43
C SER A 335 2.94 5.31 9.92
N ARG A 336 3.85 5.96 10.64
CA ARG A 336 3.99 5.81 12.10
C ARG A 336 2.73 6.27 12.84
N PHE A 337 2.13 7.38 12.43
CA PHE A 337 0.90 7.88 13.05
C PHE A 337 -0.27 6.91 12.86
N LEU A 338 -0.51 6.42 11.64
CA LEU A 338 -1.54 5.41 11.36
C LEU A 338 -1.34 4.14 12.19
N ARG A 339 -0.10 3.63 12.26
CA ARG A 339 0.25 2.49 13.11
C ARG A 339 -0.14 2.73 14.57
N GLN A 340 0.28 3.86 15.14
CA GLN A 340 -0.01 4.19 16.54
C GLN A 340 -1.52 4.31 16.82
N GLN A 341 -2.29 4.85 15.86
CA GLN A 341 -3.74 4.92 16.02
C GLN A 341 -4.40 3.55 15.95
N CYS A 342 -3.97 2.66 15.04
CA CYS A 342 -4.42 1.27 15.01
C CYS A 342 -4.07 0.52 16.30
N GLU A 343 -2.84 0.66 16.82
CA GLU A 343 -2.39 0.05 18.08
C GLU A 343 -3.25 0.53 19.27
N ARG A 344 -3.50 1.83 19.39
CA ARG A 344 -4.36 2.42 20.44
C ARG A 344 -5.81 1.96 20.35
N ALA A 345 -6.32 1.78 19.14
CA ALA A 345 -7.66 1.29 18.89
C ALA A 345 -7.77 -0.24 18.98
N GLN A 346 -6.66 -0.95 19.17
CA GLN A 346 -6.56 -2.42 19.14
C GLN A 346 -7.08 -3.03 17.83
N ILE A 347 -6.82 -2.34 16.71
CA ILE A 347 -7.21 -2.79 15.37
C ILE A 347 -6.00 -3.47 14.73
N PRO A 348 -6.11 -4.73 14.26
CA PRO A 348 -5.10 -5.36 13.43
C PRO A 348 -4.71 -4.49 12.23
N TYR A 349 -3.42 -4.43 11.91
CA TYR A 349 -2.93 -3.65 10.78
C TYR A 349 -1.75 -4.32 10.07
N ALA A 350 -1.53 -3.95 8.81
CA ALA A 350 -0.38 -4.40 8.03
C ALA A 350 0.17 -3.26 7.16
N ASP A 351 1.45 -2.93 7.35
CA ASP A 351 2.21 -2.04 6.47
C ASP A 351 2.81 -2.86 5.32
N VAL A 352 2.42 -2.57 4.09
CA VAL A 352 2.93 -3.30 2.91
C VAL A 352 4.06 -2.56 2.21
N PHE A 353 4.31 -1.30 2.57
CA PHE A 353 5.21 -0.44 1.81
C PHE A 353 6.54 -0.22 2.50
N GLN A 354 6.52 0.13 3.80
CA GLN A 354 7.76 0.42 4.53
C GLN A 354 8.76 -0.73 4.53
N PRO A 355 8.36 -2.02 4.69
CA PRO A 355 9.31 -3.12 4.58
C PRO A 355 10.05 -3.16 3.23
N VAL A 356 9.33 -2.88 2.13
CA VAL A 356 9.91 -2.85 0.77
C VAL A 356 10.86 -1.66 0.63
N VAL A 357 10.45 -0.48 1.06
CA VAL A 357 11.28 0.73 1.01
C VAL A 357 12.56 0.56 1.82
N ILE A 358 12.50 0.01 3.04
CA ILE A 358 13.69 -0.24 3.88
C ILE A 358 14.63 -1.26 3.22
N ALA A 359 14.08 -2.28 2.56
CA ALA A 359 14.90 -3.27 1.87
C ALA A 359 15.60 -2.65 0.65
N LEU A 360 14.91 -1.80 -0.12
CA LEU A 360 15.49 -1.06 -1.23
C LEU A 360 16.52 -0.02 -0.77
N GLU A 361 16.28 0.69 0.34
CA GLU A 361 17.24 1.63 0.94
C GLU A 361 18.57 0.93 1.22
N ARG A 362 18.53 -0.26 1.82
CA ARG A 362 19.73 -1.07 2.08
C ARG A 362 20.38 -1.60 0.82
N TYR A 363 19.58 -1.98 -0.18
CA TYR A 363 20.07 -2.55 -1.43
C TYR A 363 20.76 -1.49 -2.31
N PHE A 364 20.19 -0.28 -2.36
CA PHE A 364 20.76 0.85 -3.08
C PHE A 364 21.81 1.62 -2.28
N ASP A 365 21.87 1.42 -0.96
CA ASP A 365 22.65 2.25 -0.03
C ASP A 365 22.33 3.75 -0.18
N TYR A 366 21.03 4.03 -0.31
CA TYR A 366 20.51 5.36 -0.61
C TYR A 366 19.21 5.62 0.15
N PRO A 367 19.01 6.77 0.81
CA PRO A 367 17.81 7.05 1.58
C PRO A 367 16.59 7.34 0.69
N PRO A 368 15.38 6.91 1.05
CA PRO A 368 14.17 7.22 0.29
C PRO A 368 13.74 8.69 0.43
N VAL A 369 13.08 9.27 -0.58
CA VAL A 369 12.49 10.63 -0.49
C VAL A 369 11.40 10.74 0.58
N GLY A 370 10.64 9.67 0.84
CA GLY A 370 9.61 9.64 1.89
C GLY A 370 8.43 10.57 1.61
N VAL A 371 8.14 10.84 0.33
CA VAL A 371 7.01 11.68 -0.09
C VAL A 371 6.00 10.86 -0.90
N PRO A 372 4.69 11.14 -0.76
CA PRO A 372 3.66 10.51 -1.59
C PRO A 372 3.99 10.65 -3.08
N GLY A 373 3.92 9.55 -3.82
CA GLY A 373 4.25 9.52 -5.25
C GLY A 373 5.76 9.48 -5.59
N GLY A 374 6.64 9.86 -4.66
CA GLY A 374 8.09 9.81 -4.84
C GLY A 374 8.60 10.67 -6.01
N HIS A 375 9.58 10.16 -6.73
CA HIS A 375 10.07 10.69 -8.00
C HIS A 375 9.04 10.48 -9.11
N TYR A 376 8.01 11.32 -9.13
CA TYR A 376 7.03 11.33 -10.23
C TYR A 376 7.73 11.80 -11.51
N SER A 377 7.87 10.90 -12.48
CA SER A 377 8.32 11.26 -13.82
C SER A 377 7.29 12.21 -14.42
N LYS A 378 7.71 13.44 -14.78
CA LYS A 378 6.85 14.44 -15.45
C LYS A 378 6.11 13.90 -16.69
N LEU A 379 6.52 12.73 -17.21
CA LEU A 379 5.93 12.04 -18.36
C LEU A 379 4.55 11.41 -18.10
N ASP A 380 4.23 11.00 -16.87
CA ASP A 380 2.89 10.47 -16.53
C ASP A 380 1.87 11.58 -16.24
N ALA A 381 2.35 12.81 -16.03
CA ALA A 381 1.50 13.97 -16.10
C ALA A 381 1.18 14.22 -17.58
N LEU A 382 -0.02 13.84 -18.01
CA LEU A 382 -0.68 14.48 -19.15
C LEU A 382 -0.35 15.98 -19.12
N PRO A 383 -0.08 16.63 -20.27
CA PRO A 383 0.44 17.99 -20.31
C PRO A 383 -0.51 18.93 -19.57
N SER A 384 -0.21 19.15 -18.30
CA SER A 384 -0.97 20.01 -17.43
C SER A 384 -0.02 21.14 -17.09
N GLU A 385 -0.25 22.28 -17.72
CA GLU A 385 0.27 23.59 -17.30
C GLU A 385 -0.21 23.97 -15.87
N SER A 386 -0.74 23.01 -15.10
CA SER A 386 -1.43 23.17 -13.82
C SER A 386 -0.67 22.57 -12.63
N LEU A 387 0.27 21.64 -12.82
CA LEU A 387 0.91 20.92 -11.71
C LEU A 387 2.14 21.63 -11.13
N GLU A 388 2.83 22.50 -11.88
CA GLU A 388 3.92 23.32 -11.33
C GLU A 388 3.45 24.34 -10.29
N LYS A 389 2.13 24.58 -10.21
CA LYS A 389 1.51 25.39 -9.14
C LYS A 389 1.12 24.60 -7.89
N SER A 390 1.12 23.27 -7.89
CA SER A 390 0.66 22.50 -6.71
C SER A 390 1.74 22.21 -5.67
N TRP A 391 3.02 22.35 -6.03
CA TRP A 391 4.15 22.08 -5.12
C TRP A 391 4.84 23.35 -4.60
N GLN A 392 4.39 24.55 -5.02
CA GLN A 392 4.77 25.77 -4.34
C GLN A 392 3.98 25.92 -3.03
N GLN A 393 4.63 25.51 -1.94
CA GLN A 393 4.41 25.96 -0.57
C GLN A 393 2.94 25.95 -0.09
N ARG A 394 2.49 24.80 0.43
CA ARG A 394 1.50 24.85 1.52
C ARG A 394 2.27 25.15 2.81
N PRO A 395 2.10 26.32 3.45
CA PRO A 395 2.70 26.57 4.74
C PRO A 395 2.18 25.52 5.73
N ALA A 396 3.08 24.92 6.51
CA ALA A 396 2.70 24.09 7.63
C ALA A 396 1.92 24.96 8.63
N THR A 397 0.60 24.85 8.62
CA THR A 397 -0.24 25.38 9.70
C THR A 397 -0.14 24.41 10.87
N TYR A 398 0.60 24.82 11.90
CA TYR A 398 0.61 24.20 13.22
C TYR A 398 -0.60 24.64 14.04
#